data_AF-A0A6F8YMT9-F1
#
_entry.id   AF-A0A6F8YMT9-F1
#
_cell.length_a   1.000
_cell.length_b   1.000
_cell.length_c   1.000
_cell.angle_alpha   90.00
_cell.angle_beta   90.00
_cell.angle_gamma   90.00
#
_symmetry.space_group_name_H-M   'P 1'
#
loop_
_entity.id
_entity.type
_entity.pdbx_description
1 polymer ?
#
loop_
_entity_poly.entity_id
_entity_poly.type
_entity_poly.pdbx_seq_one_letter_code
_entity_poly.pdbx_strand_id
1 'polypeptide(L)'
;MHVRIATASDVPAVRGATGLRLPKIETPEQVRAIADLTEAELHPLIESAAGVENAYRIATAHPAVAGIALGEADLRSDLGISDEAALAWPRGRIVVAARAAGLPHPRCPSTRTSPTWTDWQPPAAWAAGRASSAAPRSTHASYR
;
A
#
# COMPACT_ATOMS: atom_id res chain seq x y z
N MET A 1 -13.01 -11.68 -5.20
CA MET A 1 -13.55 -10.39 -5.67
C MET A 1 -13.14 -9.32 -4.66
N HIS A 2 -12.50 -8.22 -5.11
CA HIS A 2 -12.11 -7.12 -4.22
C HIS A 2 -13.19 -6.04 -4.21
N VAL A 3 -13.58 -5.57 -3.03
CA VAL A 3 -14.66 -4.58 -2.88
C VAL A 3 -14.12 -3.30 -2.25
N ARG A 4 -14.46 -2.14 -2.81
CA ARG A 4 -14.21 -0.84 -2.18
C ARG A 4 -15.36 -0.58 -1.22
N ILE A 5 -15.04 -0.40 0.05
CA ILE A 5 -16.00 0.04 1.06
C ILE A 5 -15.86 1.54 1.27
N ALA A 6 -16.95 2.27 1.48
CA ALA A 6 -16.88 3.71 1.74
C ALA A 6 -16.59 3.97 3.22
N THR A 7 -17.13 3.12 4.10
CA THR A 7 -16.96 3.20 5.55
C THR A 7 -16.92 1.81 6.20
N ALA A 8 -16.51 1.74 7.47
CA ALA A 8 -16.54 0.50 8.25
C ALA A 8 -17.94 -0.13 8.35
N SER A 9 -19.01 0.67 8.23
CA SER A 9 -20.40 0.21 8.25
C SER A 9 -20.77 -0.63 7.03
N ASP A 10 -20.00 -0.57 5.94
CA ASP A 10 -20.23 -1.37 4.73
C ASP A 10 -19.64 -2.78 4.84
N VAL A 11 -18.79 -3.05 5.83
CA VAL A 11 -18.10 -4.33 6.02
C VAL A 11 -19.06 -5.52 6.14
N PRO A 12 -20.19 -5.43 6.88
CA PRO A 12 -21.16 -6.52 6.96
C PRO A 12 -21.79 -6.87 5.60
N ALA A 13 -21.94 -5.89 4.69
CA ALA A 13 -22.54 -6.08 3.38
C ALA A 13 -21.60 -6.77 2.37
N VAL A 14 -20.30 -6.85 2.69
CA VAL A 14 -19.27 -7.43 1.83
C VAL A 14 -18.65 -8.70 2.43
N ARG A 15 -19.35 -9.32 3.40
CA ARG A 15 -18.96 -10.61 4.00
C ARG A 15 -18.82 -11.67 2.90
N GLY A 16 -17.61 -12.22 2.76
CA GLY A 16 -17.22 -13.16 1.70
C GLY A 16 -16.27 -12.57 0.65
N ALA A 17 -15.95 -11.28 0.71
CA ALA A 17 -14.88 -10.71 -0.09
C ALA A 17 -13.51 -11.26 0.34
N THR A 18 -12.67 -11.63 -0.61
CA THR A 18 -11.29 -12.11 -0.36
C THR A 18 -10.35 -10.95 -0.02
N GLY A 19 -10.69 -9.72 -0.42
CA GLY A 19 -9.94 -8.54 -0.03
C GLY A 19 -10.75 -7.25 -0.16
N LEU A 20 -10.42 -6.28 0.68
CA LEU A 20 -11.10 -4.99 0.78
C LEU A 20 -10.16 -3.85 0.43
N ARG A 21 -10.62 -2.95 -0.42
CA ARG A 21 -9.94 -1.67 -0.69
C ARG A 21 -10.49 -0.62 0.26
N LEU A 22 -9.60 -0.05 1.07
CA LEU A 22 -9.98 0.90 2.12
C LEU A 22 -9.60 2.31 1.67
N PRO A 23 -10.56 3.13 1.22
CA PRO A 23 -10.30 4.52 0.83
C PRO A 23 -9.99 5.40 2.05
N LYS A 24 -9.31 6.51 1.79
CA LYS A 24 -9.02 7.60 2.74
C LYS A 24 -8.49 7.12 4.09
N ILE A 25 -7.58 6.15 4.07
CA ILE A 25 -6.90 5.72 5.30
C ILE A 25 -5.74 6.68 5.58
N GLU A 26 -5.82 7.30 6.75
CA GLU A 26 -4.85 8.29 7.24
C GLU A 26 -4.16 7.82 8.52
N THR A 27 -4.78 6.90 9.26
CA THR A 27 -4.27 6.41 10.54
C THR A 27 -4.27 4.87 10.65
N PRO A 28 -3.33 4.29 11.41
CA PRO A 28 -3.31 2.85 11.70
C PRO A 28 -4.56 2.35 12.44
N GLU A 29 -5.19 3.21 13.24
CA GLU A 29 -6.40 2.91 14.01
C GLU A 29 -7.58 2.58 13.08
N GLN A 30 -7.72 3.31 11.96
CA GLN A 30 -8.76 3.04 10.96
C GLN A 30 -8.62 1.64 10.35
N VAL A 31 -7.38 1.20 10.09
CA VAL A 31 -7.12 -0.15 9.57
C VAL A 31 -7.51 -1.22 10.58
N ARG A 32 -7.10 -1.05 11.85
CA ARG A 32 -7.43 -2.01 12.92
C ARG A 32 -8.93 -2.13 13.13
N ALA A 33 -9.63 -1.00 13.18
CA ALA A 33 -11.09 -1.00 13.32
C ALA A 33 -11.81 -1.77 12.20
N ILE A 34 -11.28 -1.76 10.98
CA ILE A 34 -11.85 -2.52 9.86
C ILE A 34 -11.41 -3.99 9.92
N ALA A 35 -10.17 -4.26 10.32
CA ALA A 35 -9.66 -5.62 10.51
C ALA A 35 -10.47 -6.40 11.56
N ASP A 36 -10.93 -5.74 12.62
CA ASP A 36 -11.76 -6.37 13.66
C ASP A 36 -13.15 -6.79 13.14
N LEU A 37 -13.57 -6.30 11.97
CA LEU A 37 -14.88 -6.55 11.38
C LEU A 37 -14.85 -7.56 10.22
N THR A 38 -13.67 -8.01 9.79
CA THR A 38 -13.50 -8.83 8.59
C THR A 38 -12.27 -9.72 8.62
N GLU A 39 -12.36 -10.90 8.01
CA GLU A 39 -11.21 -11.79 7.78
C GLU A 39 -10.55 -11.56 6.41
N ALA A 40 -11.03 -10.59 5.63
CA ALA A 40 -10.54 -10.30 4.30
C ALA A 40 -9.16 -9.60 4.31
N GLU A 41 -8.36 -9.81 3.27
CA GLU A 41 -7.11 -9.06 3.08
C GLU A 41 -7.40 -7.56 2.91
N LEU A 42 -6.66 -6.71 3.60
CA LEU A 42 -6.84 -5.27 3.57
C LEU A 42 -5.84 -4.61 2.62
N HIS A 43 -6.35 -3.74 1.78
CA HIS A 43 -5.57 -2.90 0.87
C HIS A 43 -5.89 -1.42 1.09
N PRO A 44 -5.22 -0.75 2.06
CA PRO A 44 -5.36 0.69 2.27
C PRO A 44 -4.96 1.50 1.04
N LEU A 45 -5.81 2.46 0.68
CA LEU A 45 -5.53 3.49 -0.30
C LEU A 45 -5.06 4.75 0.43
N ILE A 46 -3.83 5.13 0.14
CA ILE A 46 -3.21 6.35 0.61
C ILE A 46 -3.52 7.44 -0.40
N GLU A 47 -4.40 8.35 -0.03
CA GLU A 47 -4.95 9.33 -0.96
C GLU A 47 -5.09 10.74 -0.35
N SER A 48 -4.37 11.00 0.74
CA SER A 48 -4.21 12.31 1.39
C SER A 48 -2.78 12.51 1.89
N ALA A 49 -2.39 13.75 2.17
CA ALA A 49 -1.10 14.12 2.73
C ALA A 49 -0.83 13.40 4.07
N ALA A 50 -1.83 13.37 4.95
CA ALA A 50 -1.75 12.67 6.23
C ALA A 50 -1.50 11.17 6.05
N GLY A 51 -2.16 10.54 5.08
CA GLY A 51 -1.92 9.15 4.72
C GLY A 51 -0.50 8.90 4.19
N VAL A 52 0.06 9.82 3.40
CA VAL A 52 1.44 9.69 2.88
C VAL A 52 2.47 9.72 4.00
N GLU A 53 2.32 10.63 4.97
CA GLU A 53 3.19 10.70 6.14
C GLU A 53 3.10 9.44 7.00
N ASN A 54 1.88 8.94 7.21
CA ASN A 54 1.61 7.75 8.01
C ASN A 54 1.76 6.41 7.26
N ALA A 55 2.17 6.42 5.98
CA ALA A 55 2.13 5.25 5.11
C ALA A 55 2.77 3.98 5.70
N TYR A 56 3.93 4.12 6.36
CA TYR A 56 4.59 2.98 7.00
C TYR A 56 3.79 2.44 8.19
N ARG A 57 3.28 3.33 9.05
CA ARG A 57 2.49 2.94 10.22
C ARG A 57 1.17 2.27 9.80
N ILE A 58 0.58 2.72 8.70
CA ILE A 58 -0.61 2.12 8.09
C ILE A 58 -0.27 0.74 7.52
N ALA A 59 0.86 0.60 6.82
CA ALA A 59 1.31 -0.66 6.25
C ALA A 59 1.58 -1.73 7.32
N THR A 60 2.09 -1.34 8.49
CA THR A 60 2.37 -2.24 9.62
C THR A 60 1.24 -2.29 10.65
N ALA A 61 0.07 -1.72 10.36
CA ALA A 61 -1.00 -1.56 11.33
C ALA A 61 -1.62 -2.89 11.78
N HIS A 62 -1.69 -3.86 10.88
CA HIS A 62 -2.32 -5.16 11.14
C HIS A 62 -1.80 -6.24 10.19
N PRO A 63 -1.70 -7.52 10.62
CA PRO A 63 -1.30 -8.64 9.75
C PRO A 63 -2.20 -8.87 8.54
N ALA A 64 -3.48 -8.44 8.61
CA ALA A 64 -4.41 -8.53 7.49
C ALA A 64 -4.07 -7.57 6.33
N VAL A 65 -3.18 -6.59 6.54
CA VAL A 65 -2.74 -5.69 5.47
C VAL A 65 -1.87 -6.46 4.49
N ALA A 66 -2.39 -6.71 3.30
CA ALA A 66 -1.69 -7.43 2.24
C ALA A 66 -0.94 -6.49 1.28
N GLY A 67 -1.19 -5.18 1.34
CA GLY A 67 -0.49 -4.17 0.54
C GLY A 67 -1.11 -2.78 0.70
N ILE A 68 -0.35 -1.74 0.36
CA ILE A 68 -0.85 -0.36 0.29
C ILE A 68 -0.78 0.15 -1.16
N ALA A 69 -1.62 1.08 -1.54
CA ALA A 69 -1.61 1.70 -2.86
C ALA A 69 -1.89 3.21 -2.79
N LEU A 70 -1.47 3.96 -3.80
CA LEU A 70 -1.64 5.41 -3.87
C LEU A 70 -2.90 5.76 -4.70
N GLY A 71 -3.78 6.58 -4.12
CA GLY A 71 -4.93 7.19 -4.81
C GLY A 71 -4.54 8.56 -5.36
N GLU A 72 -3.93 8.59 -6.54
CA GLU A 72 -3.31 9.81 -7.07
C GLU A 72 -4.29 10.95 -7.38
N ALA A 73 -5.51 10.64 -7.82
CA ALA A 73 -6.50 11.66 -8.14
C ALA A 73 -6.93 12.44 -6.88
N ASP A 74 -7.26 11.71 -5.82
CA ASP A 74 -7.65 12.28 -4.53
C ASP A 74 -6.45 12.97 -3.86
N LEU A 75 -5.24 12.39 -3.96
CA LEU A 75 -4.02 13.02 -3.43
C LEU A 75 -3.69 14.34 -4.15
N ARG A 76 -3.85 14.41 -5.48
CA ARG A 76 -3.68 15.67 -6.23
C ARG A 76 -4.65 16.73 -5.74
N SER A 77 -5.92 16.34 -5.51
CA SER A 77 -6.93 17.25 -4.98
C SER A 77 -6.60 17.73 -3.57
N ASP A 78 -6.09 16.84 -2.72
CA ASP A 78 -5.75 17.15 -1.32
C ASP A 78 -4.52 18.08 -1.22
N LEU A 79 -3.50 17.83 -2.06
CA LEU A 79 -2.28 18.65 -2.12
C LEU A 79 -2.43 19.94 -2.93
N GLY A 80 -3.52 20.12 -3.68
CA GLY A 80 -3.73 21.27 -4.57
C GLY A 80 -2.74 21.32 -5.74
N ILE A 81 -2.26 20.17 -6.21
CA ILE A 81 -1.26 20.06 -7.28
C ILE A 81 -1.90 19.50 -8.56
N SER A 82 -1.51 20.06 -9.70
CA SER A 82 -1.89 19.55 -11.03
C SER A 82 -0.73 18.89 -11.77
N ASP A 83 0.50 19.17 -11.34
CA ASP A 83 1.72 18.63 -11.96
C ASP A 83 1.92 17.15 -11.59
N GLU A 84 2.16 16.34 -12.61
CA GLU A 84 2.47 14.93 -12.51
C GLU A 84 3.80 14.66 -11.79
N ALA A 85 4.79 15.54 -12.00
CA ALA A 85 6.12 15.40 -11.40
C ALA A 85 6.08 15.49 -9.87
N ALA A 86 5.13 16.25 -9.33
CA ALA A 86 4.94 16.39 -7.88
C ALA A 86 4.49 15.09 -7.19
N LEU A 87 4.01 14.09 -7.94
CA LEU A 87 3.69 12.75 -7.41
C LEU A 87 4.90 11.82 -7.29
N ALA A 88 6.07 12.18 -7.80
CA ALA A 88 7.27 11.34 -7.72
C ALA A 88 7.65 11.02 -6.27
N TRP A 89 7.61 12.02 -5.38
CA TRP A 89 7.93 11.82 -3.97
C TRP A 89 6.91 10.93 -3.24
N PRO A 90 5.58 11.20 -3.30
CA PRO A 90 4.58 10.31 -2.71
C PRO A 90 4.69 8.85 -3.21
N ARG A 91 4.90 8.65 -4.52
CA ARG A 91 5.09 7.31 -5.10
C ARG A 91 6.30 6.60 -4.50
N GLY A 92 7.44 7.28 -4.41
CA GLY A 92 8.65 6.75 -3.78
C GLY A 92 8.43 6.42 -2.30
N ARG A 93 7.77 7.32 -1.56
CA ARG A 93 7.46 7.15 -0.13
C ARG A 93 6.62 5.90 0.13
N ILE A 94 5.62 5.64 -0.72
CA ILE A 94 4.75 4.45 -0.64
C ILE A 94 5.52 3.16 -0.92
N VAL A 95 6.39 3.17 -1.95
CA VAL A 95 7.25 2.02 -2.28
C VAL A 95 8.16 1.67 -1.11
N VAL A 96 8.82 2.67 -0.52
CA VAL A 96 9.67 2.48 0.65
C VAL A 96 8.87 1.96 1.84
N ALA A 97 7.70 2.55 2.12
CA ALA A 97 6.84 2.12 3.22
C ALA A 97 6.40 0.66 3.11
N ALA A 98 5.89 0.27 1.95
CA ALA A 98 5.43 -1.10 1.68
C ALA A 98 6.57 -2.10 1.83
N ARG A 99 7.74 -1.79 1.26
CA ARG A 99 8.91 -2.69 1.36
C ARG A 99 9.44 -2.79 2.79
N ALA A 100 9.51 -1.67 3.52
CA ALA A 100 9.93 -1.68 4.92
C ALA A 100 8.98 -2.51 5.80
N ALA A 101 7.68 -2.53 5.48
CA ALA A 101 6.68 -3.36 6.15
C ALA A 101 6.71 -4.85 5.74
N GLY A 102 7.62 -5.26 4.85
CA GLY A 102 7.69 -6.62 4.32
C GLY A 102 6.58 -6.95 3.31
N LEU A 103 5.81 -5.96 2.88
CA LEU A 103 4.71 -6.14 1.94
C LEU A 103 5.24 -6.30 0.49
N PRO A 104 4.46 -6.95 -0.39
CA PRO A 104 4.73 -6.91 -1.82
C PRO A 104 4.81 -5.45 -2.30
N HIS A 105 5.50 -5.24 -3.43
CA HIS A 105 5.59 -3.92 -4.05
C HIS A 105 4.18 -3.29 -4.15
N PRO A 106 4.03 -2.02 -3.74
CA PRO A 106 2.74 -1.38 -3.78
C PRO A 106 2.34 -1.21 -5.24
N ARG A 107 1.20 -1.80 -5.61
CA ARG A 107 0.70 -1.75 -6.99
C ARG A 107 0.00 -0.41 -7.21
N CYS A 108 0.59 0.44 -8.05
CA CYS A 108 -0.08 1.65 -8.54
C CYS A 108 -1.19 1.23 -9.53
N PRO A 109 -2.47 1.60 -9.34
CA PRO A 109 -3.47 1.42 -10.38
C PRO A 109 -3.33 2.54 -11.40
N SER A 110 -2.58 2.32 -12.48
CA SER A 110 -2.66 3.18 -13.66
C SER A 110 -3.91 2.78 -14.47
N THR A 111 -4.89 3.69 -14.49
CA THR A 111 -6.11 3.71 -15.33
C THR A 111 -7.36 2.93 -14.86
N ARG A 112 -8.51 3.51 -15.25
CA ARG A 112 -9.90 3.22 -14.85
C ARG A 112 -10.46 1.90 -15.37
N THR A 113 -9.71 1.18 -16.19
CA THR A 113 -10.21 0.05 -16.99
C THR A 113 -9.09 -0.98 -17.13
N SER A 114 -8.85 -1.75 -16.09
CA SER A 114 -8.01 -2.94 -16.19
C SER A 114 -8.60 -4.04 -15.30
N PRO A 115 -9.05 -5.17 -15.86
CA PRO A 115 -9.68 -6.25 -15.11
C PRO A 115 -8.66 -7.13 -14.35
N THR A 116 -7.36 -6.93 -14.55
CA THR A 116 -6.29 -7.74 -13.94
C THR A 116 -5.22 -6.87 -13.30
N TRP A 117 -4.76 -7.35 -12.14
CA TRP A 117 -3.96 -6.63 -11.15
C TRP A 117 -2.44 -6.67 -11.42
N THR A 118 -2.02 -7.06 -12.62
CA THR A 118 -0.66 -7.56 -12.86
C THR A 118 0.26 -6.61 -13.62
N ASP A 119 -0.23 -5.52 -14.21
CA ASP A 119 0.57 -4.76 -15.21
C ASP A 119 1.30 -3.52 -14.69
N TRP A 120 1.54 -3.42 -13.37
CA TRP A 120 2.47 -2.39 -12.88
C TRP A 120 3.93 -2.79 -13.14
N GLN A 121 4.56 -2.13 -14.11
CA GLN A 121 5.99 -2.19 -14.37
C GLN A 121 6.70 -1.15 -13.48
N PRO A 122 7.53 -1.55 -12.50
CA PRO A 122 8.41 -0.59 -11.86
C PRO A 122 9.34 0.07 -12.90
N PRO A 123 9.85 1.29 -12.64
CA PRO A 123 11.02 1.80 -13.36
C PRO A 123 12.11 0.72 -13.38
N ALA A 124 12.80 0.55 -14.51
CA ALA A 124 13.75 -0.55 -14.73
C ALA A 124 14.77 -0.74 -13.57
N ALA A 125 15.12 0.34 -12.88
CA ALA A 125 15.98 0.34 -11.70
C ALA A 125 15.48 -0.56 -10.54
N TRP A 126 14.17 -0.77 -10.37
CA TRP A 126 13.63 -1.55 -9.25
C TRP A 126 13.33 -3.01 -9.62
N ALA A 127 13.36 -3.38 -10.91
CA ALA A 127 13.14 -4.74 -11.38
C ALA A 127 14.29 -5.70 -11.05
N ALA A 128 15.50 -5.18 -10.81
CA ALA A 128 16.72 -5.95 -10.53
C ALA A 128 16.73 -6.64 -9.14
N GLY A 129 15.78 -6.33 -8.25
CA GLY A 129 15.72 -6.89 -6.89
C GLY A 129 15.04 -8.26 -6.75
N ARG A 130 14.72 -8.96 -7.84
CA ARG A 130 14.27 -10.36 -7.76
C ARG A 130 15.49 -11.29 -7.72
N ALA A 131 16.12 -11.38 -6.56
CA ALA A 131 17.09 -12.42 -6.27
C ALA A 131 16.91 -12.92 -4.83
N SER A 132 16.39 -14.14 -4.77
CA SER A 132 16.45 -15.13 -3.70
C SER A 132 17.36 -14.77 -2.52
N SER A 133 16.79 -14.55 -1.33
CA SER A 133 17.57 -14.60 -0.10
C SER A 133 17.86 -16.05 0.29
N ALA A 134 18.74 -16.71 -0.45
CA ALA A 134 19.62 -17.72 0.13
C ALA A 134 20.72 -16.95 0.87
N ALA A 135 20.59 -16.88 2.20
CA ALA A 135 21.50 -16.13 3.06
C ALA A 135 22.93 -16.71 3.01
N PRO A 136 23.98 -15.91 2.77
CA PRO A 136 25.33 -16.32 3.11
C PRO A 136 25.63 -16.03 4.58
N ARG A 137 26.21 -17.02 5.25
CA ARG A 137 26.60 -17.00 6.67
C ARG A 137 27.63 -15.90 6.95
N SER A 138 27.48 -15.26 8.10
CA SER A 138 28.37 -14.23 8.63
C SER A 138 29.76 -14.77 8.95
N THR A 139 30.80 -14.06 8.51
CA THR A 139 32.14 -14.13 9.11
C THR A 139 32.40 -12.80 9.82
N HIS A 140 32.54 -12.88 11.14
CA HIS A 140 32.99 -11.79 11.99
C HIS A 140 34.42 -11.37 11.62
N ALA A 141 34.66 -10.07 11.50
CA ALA A 141 36.00 -9.50 11.54
C ALA A 141 36.04 -8.45 12.65
N SER A 142 36.69 -8.81 13.75
CA SER A 142 37.05 -7.92 14.85
C SER A 142 38.10 -6.93 14.39
N TYR A 143 37.86 -5.63 14.59
CA TYR A 143 38.88 -4.60 14.38
C TYR A 143 39.72 -4.45 15.66
N ARG A 144 41.05 -4.52 15.51
CA ARG A 144 42.03 -3.94 16.43
C ARG A 144 42.51 -2.62 15.84
#